data_AF-A0A0B5AZV5-F1
#
_entry.id   AF-A0A0B5AZV5-F1
#
_cell.length_a   1.000
_cell.length_b   1.000
_cell.length_c   1.000
_cell.angle_alpha   90.00
_cell.angle_beta   90.00
_cell.angle_gamma   90.00
#
_symmetry.space_group_name_H-M   'P 1'
#
loop_
_entity.id
_entity.type
_entity.pdbx_description
1 polymer ?
#
loop_
_entity_poly.entity_id
_entity_poly.type
_entity_poly.pdbx_seq_one_letter_code
_entity_poly.pdbx_strand_id
1 'polypeptide(L)'
;MMSNENKWASVTEELEQKDIMRANKLIQMLEAEGAVNNIPKIEKEFDKIQQEWKHRIITSEFVTKLYRSLEALKFAKAHNDGIKTSRGELFQELIDKKGWEPVQAIWSKMEELEEKYKGKIPETEIKKLEKEYKKSMEYIMTEIGVGYQSVIEREFEKRIRIYQKRLERSVKFDFSTWLHSARKQKGYTLKDLADKAGISVSYIHRFEKNQRRAPSVPIVVKLATALDYDPTMVLNMIGQGADSLGLPSKSDPVELLDLLNVSSLKVGGKTIGTVEKNLLVSIVEQVVQEEWEDEDVWTEGKDLFVKIVKLQKKLNSKKK
;
A
#
# COMPACT_ATOMS: atom_id res chain seq x y z
N MET A 1 12.15 -16.26 16.25
CA MET A 1 12.59 -14.85 16.07
C MET A 1 11.75 -14.01 17.01
N MET A 2 12.36 -13.57 18.11
CA MET A 2 11.67 -12.92 19.21
C MET A 2 11.07 -11.58 18.78
N SER A 3 9.87 -11.27 19.28
CA SER A 3 9.10 -10.09 18.93
C SER A 3 9.86 -8.80 19.26
N ASN A 4 9.74 -7.82 18.37
CA ASN A 4 10.23 -6.45 18.57
C ASN A 4 9.46 -5.68 19.65
N GLU A 5 8.49 -6.31 20.32
CA GLU A 5 7.65 -5.70 21.36
C GLU A 5 8.35 -5.55 22.71
N ASN A 6 9.47 -6.26 22.95
CA ASN A 6 10.13 -6.27 24.26
C ASN A 6 11.47 -5.49 24.33
N LYS A 7 11.77 -4.60 23.39
CA LYS A 7 12.95 -3.70 23.48
C LYS A 7 12.64 -2.25 23.86
N TRP A 8 11.36 -1.88 24.03
CA TRP A 8 10.93 -0.51 24.33
C TRP A 8 10.13 -0.39 25.64
N ALA A 9 10.12 -1.42 26.48
CA ALA A 9 9.26 -1.50 27.66
C ALA A 9 9.90 -1.02 28.98
N SER A 10 11.10 -0.40 28.99
CA SER A 10 11.71 -0.01 30.27
C SER A 10 12.76 1.10 30.23
N VAL A 11 12.46 2.26 29.63
CA VAL A 11 13.18 3.51 29.95
C VAL A 11 12.23 4.70 29.84
N THR A 12 11.38 4.89 30.85
CA THR A 12 10.70 6.16 31.11
C THR A 12 11.59 6.97 32.04
N GLU A 13 12.35 7.92 31.49
CA GLU A 13 12.95 8.98 32.29
C GLU A 13 11.85 10.03 32.51
N GLU A 14 11.34 10.13 33.74
CA GLU A 14 10.36 11.17 34.08
C GLU A 14 10.98 12.54 33.80
N LEU A 15 10.32 13.35 32.97
CA LEU A 15 10.65 14.76 32.81
C LEU A 15 10.70 15.41 34.20
N GLU A 16 11.77 16.15 34.50
CA GLU A 16 11.83 16.91 35.75
C GLU A 16 10.60 17.85 35.84
N GLN A 17 10.10 18.09 37.05
CA GLN A 17 8.94 18.98 37.26
C GLN A 17 9.13 20.36 36.63
N LYS A 18 10.39 20.84 36.57
CA LYS A 18 10.78 22.09 35.91
C LYS A 18 10.56 22.05 34.39
N ASP A 19 10.84 20.92 33.76
CA ASP A 19 10.63 20.71 32.33
C ASP A 19 9.15 20.69 32.00
N ILE A 20 8.35 19.94 32.76
CA ILE A 20 6.88 19.90 32.62
C ILE A 20 6.29 21.30 32.77
N MET A 21 6.71 22.05 33.80
CA MET A 21 6.24 23.41 34.05
C MET A 21 6.60 24.36 32.90
N ARG A 22 7.82 24.25 32.36
CA ARG A 22 8.28 25.05 31.22
C ARG A 22 7.49 24.73 29.95
N ALA A 23 7.20 23.46 29.74
CA ALA A 23 6.51 22.99 28.56
C ALA A 23 5.00 23.33 28.61
N ASN A 24 4.37 23.24 29.80
CA ASN A 24 3.01 23.74 30.05
C ASN A 24 2.91 25.26 29.85
N LYS A 25 3.92 26.02 30.27
CA LYS A 25 3.98 27.47 29.99
C LYS A 25 4.00 27.75 28.49
N LEU A 26 4.69 26.93 27.70
CA LEU A 26 4.70 27.05 26.25
C LEU A 26 3.33 26.72 25.65
N ILE A 27 2.63 25.70 26.15
CA ILE A 27 1.23 25.40 25.78
C ILE A 27 0.33 26.59 26.06
N GLN A 28 0.42 27.19 27.25
CA GLN A 28 -0.38 28.38 27.59
C GLN A 28 -0.10 29.55 26.64
N MET A 29 1.16 29.75 26.23
CA MET A 29 1.50 30.78 25.24
C MET A 29 0.92 30.47 23.85
N LEU A 30 0.80 29.20 23.48
CA LEU A 30 0.21 28.75 22.21
C LEU A 30 -1.32 28.88 22.23
N GLU A 31 -1.95 28.67 23.38
CA GLU A 31 -3.40 28.74 23.58
C GLU A 31 -3.91 30.16 23.89
N ALA A 32 -3.00 31.11 24.17
CA ALA A 32 -3.34 32.48 24.50
C ALA A 32 -3.99 33.22 23.31
N GLU A 33 -4.96 34.09 23.62
CA GLU A 33 -5.54 35.00 22.63
C GLU A 33 -4.45 35.91 22.03
N GLY A 34 -4.40 36.00 20.71
CA GLY A 34 -3.34 36.73 20.01
C GLY A 34 -1.97 36.03 19.95
N ALA A 35 -1.86 34.73 20.26
CA ALA A 35 -0.62 33.95 20.17
C ALA A 35 0.11 34.07 18.82
N VAL A 36 -0.65 34.30 17.74
CA VAL A 36 -0.16 34.59 16.37
C VAL A 36 0.89 35.72 16.34
N ASN A 37 0.75 36.73 17.20
CA ASN A 37 1.68 37.86 17.27
C ASN A 37 2.98 37.52 18.00
N ASN A 38 3.00 36.42 18.77
CA ASN A 38 4.12 36.01 19.60
C ASN A 38 4.91 34.81 19.02
N ILE A 39 4.62 34.39 17.79
CA ILE A 39 5.28 33.23 17.14
C ILE A 39 6.80 33.26 17.26
N PRO A 40 7.55 34.36 16.98
CA PRO A 40 9.01 34.37 17.08
C PRO A 40 9.52 34.03 18.49
N LYS A 41 8.83 34.50 19.53
CA LYS A 41 9.18 34.22 20.93
C LYS A 41 8.89 32.77 21.29
N ILE A 42 7.74 32.24 20.85
CA ILE A 42 7.33 30.86 21.06
C ILE A 42 8.32 29.91 20.36
N GLU A 43 8.70 30.20 19.11
CA GLU A 43 9.70 29.43 18.36
C GLU A 43 11.05 29.38 19.08
N LYS A 44 11.53 30.53 19.56
CA LYS A 44 12.81 30.61 20.27
C LYS A 44 12.82 29.75 21.53
N GLU A 45 11.74 29.77 22.31
CA GLU A 45 11.63 28.91 23.49
C GLU A 45 11.47 27.43 23.12
N PHE A 46 10.71 27.12 22.07
CA PHE A 46 10.58 25.77 21.55
C PHE A 46 11.94 25.22 21.11
N ASP A 47 12.72 25.99 20.36
CA ASP A 47 14.07 25.61 19.90
C ASP A 47 15.02 25.35 21.06
N LYS A 48 14.96 26.17 22.11
CA LYS A 48 15.77 25.98 23.30
C LYS A 48 15.41 24.66 24.01
N ILE A 49 14.13 24.36 24.14
CA ILE A 49 13.64 23.07 24.68
C ILE A 49 14.15 21.91 23.81
N GLN A 50 14.04 22.01 22.48
CA GLN A 50 14.50 20.96 21.57
C GLN A 50 16.00 20.66 21.68
N GLN A 51 16.83 21.69 21.84
CA GLN A 51 18.27 21.52 22.01
C GLN A 51 18.61 20.87 23.36
N GLU A 52 17.99 21.31 24.44
CA GLU A 52 18.18 20.74 25.78
C GLU A 52 17.71 19.27 25.83
N TRP A 53 16.69 18.92 25.05
CA TRP A 53 16.06 17.60 25.03
C TRP A 53 16.60 16.69 23.92
N LYS A 54 17.59 17.13 23.13
CA LYS A 54 18.13 16.42 21.96
C LYS A 54 18.57 14.98 22.25
N HIS A 55 19.04 14.71 23.47
CA HIS A 55 19.53 13.39 23.88
C HIS A 55 18.65 12.69 24.94
N ARG A 56 17.51 13.27 25.29
CA ARG A 56 16.62 12.72 26.32
C ARG A 56 15.57 11.81 25.69
N ILE A 57 15.32 10.65 26.30
CA ILE A 57 14.25 9.74 25.89
C ILE A 57 12.93 10.26 26.48
N ILE A 58 12.41 11.33 25.89
CA ILE A 58 11.14 11.93 26.29
C ILE A 58 10.04 11.28 25.47
N THR A 59 8.95 10.88 26.12
CA THR A 59 7.77 10.37 25.42
C THR A 59 7.30 11.42 24.41
N SER A 60 7.34 11.04 23.12
CA SER A 60 7.23 11.95 21.98
C SER A 60 5.93 12.73 21.92
N GLU A 61 4.89 12.31 22.66
CA GLU A 61 3.53 12.83 22.58
C GLU A 61 3.43 14.31 23.02
N PHE A 62 4.10 14.71 24.10
CA PHE A 62 4.05 16.08 24.60
C PHE A 62 4.73 17.06 23.62
N VAL A 63 5.94 16.71 23.20
CA VAL A 63 6.72 17.52 22.26
C VAL A 63 6.03 17.60 20.90
N THR A 64 5.45 16.49 20.46
CA THR A 64 4.66 16.43 19.24
C THR A 64 3.44 17.34 19.30
N LYS A 65 2.74 17.40 20.45
CA LYS A 65 1.58 18.28 20.65
C LYS A 65 1.99 19.75 20.60
N LEU A 66 3.10 20.11 21.24
CA LEU A 66 3.66 21.47 21.19
C LEU A 66 3.93 21.91 19.74
N TYR A 67 4.63 21.06 18.97
CA TYR A 67 4.92 21.39 17.58
C TYR A 67 3.64 21.54 16.74
N ARG A 68 2.68 20.59 16.86
CA ARG A 68 1.41 20.66 16.12
C ARG A 68 0.68 21.97 16.37
N SER A 69 0.70 22.43 17.61
CA SER A 69 0.07 23.68 18.02
C SER A 69 0.79 24.89 17.41
N LEU A 70 2.13 24.88 17.40
CA LEU A 70 2.94 25.90 16.74
C LEU A 70 2.74 25.94 15.22
N GLU A 71 2.69 24.77 14.56
CA GLU A 71 2.42 24.65 13.12
C GLU A 71 1.02 25.15 12.76
N ALA A 72 0.01 24.80 13.56
CA ALA A 72 -1.35 25.29 13.39
C ALA A 72 -1.44 26.81 13.52
N LEU A 73 -0.71 27.41 14.48
CA LEU A 73 -0.64 28.87 14.62
C LEU A 73 0.06 29.54 13.44
N LYS A 74 1.15 28.97 12.91
CA LYS A 74 1.82 29.49 11.71
C LYS A 74 0.91 29.45 10.49
N PHE A 75 0.19 28.35 10.32
CA PHE A 75 -0.79 28.19 9.24
C PHE A 75 -1.95 29.20 9.38
N ALA A 76 -2.48 29.37 10.60
CA ALA A 76 -3.52 30.36 10.89
C ALA A 76 -3.04 31.80 10.66
N LYS A 77 -1.79 32.12 11.06
CA LYS A 77 -1.17 33.41 10.81
C LYS A 77 -1.08 33.72 9.32
N ALA A 78 -0.51 32.79 8.53
CA ALA A 78 -0.37 32.97 7.10
C ALA A 78 -1.74 33.24 6.44
N HIS A 79 -2.78 32.53 6.86
CA HIS A 79 -4.14 32.75 6.37
C HIS A 79 -4.71 34.12 6.80
N ASN A 80 -4.49 34.55 8.04
CA ASN A 80 -4.89 35.87 8.52
C ASN A 80 -4.18 37.01 7.76
N ASP A 81 -2.92 36.80 7.41
CA ASP A 81 -2.10 37.73 6.63
C ASP A 81 -2.43 37.68 5.12
N GLY A 82 -3.41 36.87 4.69
CA GLY A 82 -3.80 36.70 3.30
C GLY A 82 -2.82 35.90 2.44
N ILE A 83 -1.83 35.26 3.06
CA ILE A 83 -0.80 34.45 2.42
C ILE A 83 -1.35 33.04 2.19
N LYS A 84 -1.47 32.65 0.91
CA LYS A 84 -1.82 31.28 0.54
C LYS A 84 -0.59 30.40 0.70
N THR A 85 -0.53 29.62 1.77
CA THR A 85 0.51 28.61 1.98
C THR A 85 -0.06 27.22 2.22
N SER A 86 0.72 26.18 1.90
CA SER A 86 0.43 24.80 2.25
C SER A 86 1.29 24.34 3.44
N ARG A 87 0.86 23.27 4.13
CA ARG A 87 1.69 22.65 5.17
C ARG A 87 3.04 22.14 4.62
N GLY A 88 3.08 21.75 3.34
CA GLY A 88 4.32 21.34 2.69
C GLY A 88 5.31 22.49 2.52
N GLU A 89 4.82 23.67 2.13
CA GLU A 89 5.64 24.88 2.01
C GLU A 89 6.14 25.35 3.37
N LEU A 90 5.32 25.28 4.43
CA LEU A 90 5.77 25.59 5.78
C LEU A 90 6.84 24.61 6.28
N PHE A 91 6.75 23.35 5.87
CA PHE A 91 7.79 22.36 6.18
C PHE A 91 9.07 22.62 5.40
N GLN A 92 8.99 23.00 4.11
CA GLN A 92 10.13 23.46 3.30
C GLN A 92 10.84 24.66 3.95
N GLU A 93 10.09 25.69 4.35
CA GLU A 93 10.65 26.86 5.03
C GLU A 93 11.35 26.47 6.34
N LEU A 94 10.78 25.51 7.09
CA LEU A 94 11.39 25.00 8.31
C LEU A 94 12.73 24.32 8.04
N ILE A 95 12.79 23.37 7.09
CA ILE A 95 14.03 22.65 6.81
C ILE A 95 15.12 23.59 6.27
N ASP A 96 14.74 24.61 5.49
CA ASP A 96 15.63 25.64 4.97
C ASP A 96 16.19 26.54 6.06
N LYS A 97 15.32 27.03 6.96
CA LYS A 97 15.71 27.83 8.13
C LYS A 97 16.65 27.06 9.06
N LYS A 98 16.51 25.73 9.12
CA LYS A 98 17.29 24.87 10.01
C LYS A 98 18.57 24.31 9.39
N GLY A 99 18.69 24.31 8.06
CA GLY A 99 19.88 23.79 7.36
C GLY A 99 20.07 22.29 7.54
N TRP A 100 18.98 21.52 7.59
CA TRP A 100 19.07 20.06 7.72
C TRP A 100 19.31 19.40 6.35
N GLU A 101 20.54 19.53 5.85
CA GLU A 101 20.94 19.11 4.50
C GLU A 101 20.46 17.69 4.11
N PRO A 102 20.59 16.64 4.96
CA PRO A 102 20.08 15.31 4.60
C PRO A 102 18.56 15.26 4.43
N VAL A 103 17.81 16.03 5.22
CA VAL A 103 16.34 16.12 5.15
C VAL A 103 15.93 16.91 3.91
N GLN A 104 16.62 18.03 3.62
CA GLN A 104 16.41 18.84 2.43
C GLN A 104 16.65 18.06 1.14
N ALA A 105 17.72 17.25 1.09
CA ALA A 105 18.02 16.42 -0.06
C ALA A 105 16.90 15.41 -0.37
N ILE A 106 16.37 14.73 0.65
CA ILE A 106 15.26 13.78 0.48
C ILE A 106 13.99 14.51 0.06
N TRP A 107 13.70 15.66 0.69
CA TRP A 107 12.50 16.42 0.38
C TRP A 107 12.51 16.96 -1.06
N SER A 108 13.64 17.52 -1.50
CA SER A 108 13.82 17.98 -2.89
C SER A 108 13.63 16.84 -3.89
N LYS A 109 14.18 15.66 -3.59
CA LYS A 109 13.99 14.46 -4.41
C LYS A 109 12.53 14.01 -4.48
N MET A 110 11.76 14.13 -3.39
CA MET A 110 10.32 13.85 -3.41
C MET A 110 9.59 14.75 -4.42
N GLU A 111 9.94 16.04 -4.46
CA GLU A 111 9.34 17.02 -5.35
C GLU A 111 9.73 16.77 -6.82
N GLU A 112 11.00 16.47 -7.07
CA GLU A 112 11.47 16.06 -8.40
C GLU A 112 10.73 14.83 -8.93
N LEU A 113 10.51 13.82 -8.07
CA LEU A 113 9.77 12.62 -8.44
C LEU A 113 8.29 12.92 -8.69
N GLU A 114 7.66 13.78 -7.88
CA GLU A 114 6.28 14.19 -8.10
C GLU A 114 6.11 14.90 -9.45
N GLU A 115 7.01 15.81 -9.80
CA GLU A 115 6.99 16.52 -11.08
C GLU A 115 7.23 15.55 -12.24
N LYS A 116 8.34 14.78 -12.17
CA LYS A 116 8.74 13.83 -13.22
C LYS A 116 7.66 12.81 -13.56
N TYR A 117 6.97 12.29 -12.55
CA TYR A 117 5.96 11.25 -12.73
C TYR A 117 4.52 11.78 -12.65
N LYS A 118 4.33 13.11 -12.59
CA LYS A 118 3.02 13.75 -12.43
C LYS A 118 2.20 13.12 -11.30
N GLY A 119 2.87 12.86 -10.18
CA GLY A 119 2.31 12.22 -8.99
C GLY A 119 2.11 10.69 -9.05
N LYS A 120 2.41 10.01 -10.17
CA LYS A 120 2.31 8.54 -10.34
C LYS A 120 3.69 7.86 -10.27
N ILE A 121 4.34 7.99 -9.13
CA ILE A 121 5.72 7.53 -8.94
C ILE A 121 5.79 5.99 -8.95
N PRO A 122 6.68 5.36 -9.74
CA PRO A 122 6.84 3.90 -9.79
C PRO A 122 7.29 3.30 -8.45
N GLU A 123 6.87 2.06 -8.16
CA GLU A 123 7.22 1.34 -6.92
C GLU A 123 8.73 1.26 -6.69
N THR A 124 9.52 1.10 -7.76
CA THR A 124 10.98 1.04 -7.69
C THR A 124 11.59 2.34 -7.19
N GLU A 125 11.01 3.49 -7.55
CA GLU A 125 11.48 4.80 -7.09
C GLU A 125 11.02 5.08 -5.65
N ILE A 126 9.79 4.68 -5.30
CA ILE A 126 9.31 4.75 -3.90
C ILE A 126 10.23 3.95 -2.97
N LYS A 127 10.61 2.72 -3.35
CA LYS A 127 11.54 1.88 -2.56
C LYS A 127 12.94 2.48 -2.43
N LYS A 128 13.45 3.15 -3.46
CA LYS A 128 14.73 3.87 -3.40
C LYS A 128 14.65 5.05 -2.42
N LEU A 129 13.57 5.82 -2.51
CA LEU A 129 13.30 6.94 -1.61
C LEU A 129 13.20 6.50 -0.15
N GLU A 130 12.47 5.42 0.14
CA GLU A 130 12.38 4.81 1.48
C GLU A 130 13.77 4.39 2.01
N LYS A 131 14.61 3.80 1.14
CA LYS A 131 15.96 3.39 1.51
C LYS A 131 16.86 4.59 1.84
N GLU A 132 16.76 5.67 1.07
CA GLU A 132 17.51 6.91 1.33
C GLU A 132 17.04 7.60 2.59
N TYR A 133 15.73 7.67 2.79
CA TYR A 133 15.16 8.15 4.05
C TYR A 133 15.66 7.34 5.25
N LYS A 134 15.64 6.01 5.16
CA LYS A 134 16.17 5.15 6.22
C LYS A 134 17.65 5.40 6.52
N LYS A 135 18.46 5.76 5.52
CA LYS A 135 19.87 6.14 5.74
C LYS A 135 20.02 7.48 6.46
N SER A 136 19.10 8.43 6.24
CA SER A 136 19.11 9.70 6.96
C SER A 136 18.66 9.60 8.42
N MET A 137 18.07 8.47 8.83
CA MET A 137 17.57 8.28 10.19
C MET A 137 18.65 8.44 11.26
N GLU A 138 19.89 8.01 10.98
CA GLU A 138 20.99 8.19 11.93
C GLU A 138 21.19 9.69 12.22
N TYR A 139 21.32 10.51 11.18
CA TYR A 139 21.42 11.97 11.31
C TYR A 139 20.19 12.58 12.00
N ILE A 140 18.98 12.13 11.65
CA ILE A 140 17.75 12.65 12.27
C ILE A 140 17.77 12.35 13.77
N MET A 141 18.14 11.14 14.17
CA MET A 141 18.17 10.73 15.57
C MET A 141 19.28 11.40 16.38
N THR A 142 20.43 11.69 15.76
CA THR A 142 21.58 12.26 16.47
C THR A 142 21.63 13.77 16.44
N GLU A 143 21.20 14.40 15.34
CA GLU A 143 21.39 15.84 15.11
C GLU A 143 20.15 16.69 15.30
N ILE A 144 18.96 16.10 15.18
CA ILE A 144 17.70 16.82 15.21
C ILE A 144 17.03 16.60 16.57
N GLY A 145 16.44 17.65 17.16
CA GLY A 145 15.68 17.52 18.41
C GLY A 145 14.42 16.66 18.24
N VAL A 146 14.07 15.87 19.25
CA VAL A 146 13.01 14.84 19.23
C VAL A 146 11.68 15.34 18.67
N GLY A 147 11.31 16.59 18.94
CA GLY A 147 10.10 17.20 18.40
C GLY A 147 10.10 17.39 16.90
N TYR A 148 11.25 17.77 16.35
CA TYR A 148 11.43 17.91 14.91
C TYR A 148 11.59 16.55 14.23
N GLN A 149 12.18 15.55 14.91
CA GLN A 149 12.25 14.17 14.40
C GLN A 149 10.86 13.63 14.08
N SER A 150 9.92 13.71 15.04
CA SER A 150 8.53 13.24 14.86
C SER A 150 7.76 13.97 13.75
N VAL A 151 8.20 15.17 13.38
CA VAL A 151 7.60 15.95 12.29
C VAL A 151 8.12 15.48 10.95
N ILE A 152 9.44 15.35 10.83
CA ILE A 152 10.10 14.82 9.63
C ILE A 152 9.54 13.44 9.32
N GLU A 153 9.48 12.56 10.32
CA GLU A 153 8.89 11.23 10.21
C GLU A 153 7.47 11.30 9.65
N ARG A 154 6.61 12.10 10.26
CA ARG A 154 5.22 12.21 9.82
C ARG A 154 5.10 12.72 8.40
N GLU A 155 5.77 13.80 8.03
CA GLU A 155 5.62 14.39 6.70
C GLU A 155 6.15 13.46 5.62
N PHE A 156 7.26 12.75 5.88
CA PHE A 156 7.81 11.79 4.95
C PHE A 156 6.93 10.55 4.82
N GLU A 157 6.51 9.96 5.93
CA GLU A 157 5.59 8.80 5.93
C GLU A 157 4.26 9.14 5.24
N LYS A 158 3.72 10.34 5.50
CA LYS A 158 2.49 10.82 4.86
C LYS A 158 2.66 10.97 3.36
N ARG A 159 3.75 11.57 2.87
CA ARG A 159 4.04 11.68 1.43
C ARG A 159 4.22 10.31 0.79
N ILE A 160 5.03 9.43 1.39
CA ILE A 160 5.24 8.05 0.90
C ILE A 160 3.91 7.30 0.82
N ARG A 161 3.06 7.38 1.86
CA ARG A 161 1.72 6.78 1.88
C ARG A 161 0.84 7.34 0.77
N ILE A 162 0.90 8.64 0.49
CA ILE A 162 0.16 9.25 -0.62
C ILE A 162 0.66 8.67 -1.96
N TYR A 163 1.97 8.51 -2.14
CA TYR A 163 2.55 7.93 -3.36
C TYR A 163 2.11 6.49 -3.55
N GLN A 164 2.18 5.67 -2.49
CA GLN A 164 1.70 4.29 -2.50
C GLN A 164 0.20 4.24 -2.84
N LYS A 165 -0.65 5.05 -2.21
CA LYS A 165 -2.09 5.11 -2.54
C LYS A 165 -2.37 5.57 -3.96
N ARG A 166 -1.62 6.55 -4.48
CA ARG A 166 -1.74 7.01 -5.88
C ARG A 166 -1.31 5.90 -6.85
N LEU A 167 -0.24 5.18 -6.51
CA LEU A 167 0.23 4.02 -7.26
C LEU A 167 -0.82 2.91 -7.24
N GLU A 168 -1.32 2.49 -6.09
CA GLU A 168 -2.42 1.52 -5.95
C GLU A 168 -3.65 1.90 -6.77
N ARG A 169 -4.05 3.18 -6.74
CA ARG A 169 -5.17 3.69 -7.57
C ARG A 169 -4.87 3.65 -9.07
N SER A 170 -3.60 3.79 -9.47
CA SER A 170 -3.16 3.71 -10.86
C SER A 170 -2.93 2.27 -11.34
N VAL A 171 -2.59 1.38 -10.41
CA VAL A 171 -2.42 -0.07 -10.60
C VAL A 171 -3.76 -0.80 -10.49
N LYS A 172 -4.81 -0.12 -9.99
CA LYS A 172 -6.21 -0.54 -10.18
C LYS A 172 -6.43 -0.78 -11.67
N PHE A 173 -6.84 -2.00 -12.00
CA PHE A 173 -6.93 -2.51 -13.37
C PHE A 173 -7.47 -1.50 -14.37
N ASP A 174 -6.64 -1.13 -15.35
CA ASP A 174 -7.09 -0.32 -16.48
C ASP A 174 -7.78 -1.22 -17.51
N PHE A 175 -9.11 -1.26 -17.43
CA PHE A 175 -9.96 -2.01 -18.36
C PHE A 175 -9.61 -1.73 -19.83
N SER A 176 -9.26 -0.49 -20.16
CA SER A 176 -8.93 -0.08 -21.53
C SER A 176 -7.64 -0.76 -22.02
N THR A 177 -6.63 -0.79 -21.16
CA THR A 177 -5.33 -1.43 -21.45
C THR A 177 -5.46 -2.95 -21.52
N TRP A 178 -6.24 -3.55 -20.62
CA TRP A 178 -6.55 -4.97 -20.67
C TRP A 178 -7.33 -5.34 -21.94
N LEU A 179 -8.40 -4.61 -22.27
CA LEU A 179 -9.25 -4.87 -23.42
C LEU A 179 -8.44 -4.86 -24.72
N HIS A 180 -7.59 -3.83 -24.89
CA HIS A 180 -6.72 -3.72 -26.05
C HIS A 180 -5.76 -4.92 -26.15
N SER A 181 -5.12 -5.28 -25.04
CA SER A 181 -4.14 -6.36 -24.98
C SER A 181 -4.77 -7.73 -25.23
N ALA A 182 -5.90 -8.02 -24.57
CA ALA A 182 -6.65 -9.27 -24.73
C ALA A 182 -7.16 -9.45 -26.17
N ARG A 183 -7.72 -8.39 -26.78
CA ARG A 183 -8.15 -8.43 -28.19
C ARG A 183 -6.98 -8.74 -29.13
N LYS A 184 -5.83 -8.09 -28.91
CA LYS A 184 -4.63 -8.30 -29.75
C LYS A 184 -4.04 -9.70 -29.56
N GLN A 185 -4.03 -10.25 -28.35
CA GLN A 185 -3.60 -11.63 -28.08
C GLN A 185 -4.48 -12.66 -28.77
N LYS A 186 -5.78 -12.40 -28.89
CA LYS A 186 -6.73 -13.23 -29.66
C LYS A 186 -6.65 -13.04 -31.17
N GLY A 187 -5.80 -12.13 -31.66
CA GLY A 187 -5.67 -11.82 -33.08
C GLY A 187 -6.88 -11.09 -33.68
N TYR A 188 -7.79 -10.57 -32.84
CA TYR A 188 -9.03 -9.96 -33.30
C TYR A 188 -8.83 -8.52 -33.79
N THR A 189 -9.46 -8.16 -34.90
CA THR A 189 -9.68 -6.76 -35.27
C THR A 189 -10.75 -6.14 -34.37
N LEU A 190 -10.89 -4.80 -34.39
CA LEU A 190 -11.97 -4.13 -33.66
C LEU A 190 -13.36 -4.60 -34.15
N LYS A 191 -13.47 -4.96 -35.43
CA LYS A 191 -14.70 -5.50 -36.02
C LYS A 191 -14.99 -6.90 -35.52
N ASP A 192 -13.98 -7.77 -35.46
CA ASP A 192 -14.17 -9.15 -34.98
C ASP A 192 -14.64 -9.18 -33.52
N LEU A 193 -14.07 -8.33 -32.66
CA LEU A 193 -14.52 -8.23 -31.27
C LEU A 193 -15.91 -7.60 -31.15
N ALA A 194 -16.23 -6.61 -31.99
CA ALA A 194 -17.55 -5.98 -32.04
C ALA A 194 -18.64 -7.01 -32.37
N ASP A 195 -18.40 -7.82 -33.40
CA ASP A 195 -19.32 -8.84 -33.87
C ASP A 195 -19.50 -9.95 -32.81
N LYS A 196 -18.39 -10.41 -32.20
CA LYS A 196 -18.42 -11.42 -31.12
C LYS A 196 -19.12 -10.94 -29.84
N ALA A 197 -18.90 -9.68 -29.45
CA ALA A 197 -19.46 -9.12 -28.22
C ALA A 197 -20.89 -8.55 -28.40
N GLY A 198 -21.37 -8.42 -29.63
CA GLY A 198 -22.65 -7.75 -29.93
C GLY A 198 -22.64 -6.28 -29.51
N ILE A 199 -21.54 -5.58 -29.79
CA ILE A 199 -21.27 -4.18 -29.40
C ILE A 199 -20.71 -3.44 -30.63
N SER A 200 -21.03 -2.15 -30.80
CA SER A 200 -20.50 -1.41 -31.96
C SER A 200 -18.97 -1.21 -31.91
N VAL A 201 -18.33 -1.24 -33.08
CA VAL A 201 -16.89 -0.96 -33.27
C VAL A 201 -16.46 0.37 -32.64
N SER A 202 -17.27 1.42 -32.83
CA SER A 202 -17.02 2.75 -32.26
C SER A 202 -17.01 2.72 -30.73
N TYR A 203 -17.82 1.86 -30.12
CA TYR A 203 -17.88 1.70 -28.67
C TYR A 203 -16.62 1.06 -28.10
N ILE A 204 -16.13 -0.02 -28.74
CA ILE A 204 -14.87 -0.68 -28.35
C ILE A 204 -13.68 0.26 -28.55
N HIS A 205 -13.62 0.97 -29.68
CA HIS A 205 -12.58 1.95 -29.96
C HIS A 205 -12.48 3.04 -28.87
N ARG A 206 -13.64 3.53 -28.39
CA ARG A 206 -13.69 4.53 -27.31
C ARG A 206 -13.20 4.01 -25.97
N PHE A 207 -13.39 2.71 -25.67
CA PHE A 207 -12.78 2.08 -24.49
C PHE A 207 -11.26 1.99 -24.64
N GLU A 208 -10.75 1.43 -25.74
CA GLU A 208 -9.30 1.26 -25.93
C GLU A 208 -8.53 2.60 -25.99
N LYS A 209 -9.20 3.70 -26.37
CA LYS A 209 -8.62 5.06 -26.36
C LYS A 209 -8.76 5.80 -25.03
N ASN A 210 -9.23 5.14 -23.96
CA ASN A 210 -9.45 5.77 -22.65
C ASN A 210 -10.44 6.96 -22.67
N GLN A 211 -11.29 7.04 -23.70
CA GLN A 211 -12.32 8.07 -23.87
C GLN A 211 -13.62 7.73 -23.12
N ARG A 212 -13.75 6.48 -22.66
CA ARG A 212 -14.75 6.05 -21.67
C ARG A 212 -14.04 5.27 -20.57
N ARG A 213 -14.18 5.74 -19.32
CA ARG A 213 -13.66 5.08 -18.13
C ARG A 213 -14.79 4.28 -17.48
N ALA A 214 -14.50 3.04 -17.09
CA ALA A 214 -15.41 2.09 -16.46
C ALA A 214 -16.65 1.71 -17.33
N PRO A 215 -16.64 0.53 -17.98
CA PRO A 215 -17.82 0.01 -18.66
C PRO A 215 -18.91 -0.36 -17.64
N SER A 216 -20.17 -0.36 -18.08
CA SER A 216 -21.23 -1.00 -17.31
C SER A 216 -20.98 -2.52 -17.24
N VAL A 217 -21.46 -3.16 -16.17
CA VAL A 217 -21.32 -4.60 -15.95
C VAL A 217 -21.74 -5.44 -17.16
N PRO A 218 -22.88 -5.19 -17.83
CA PRO A 218 -23.27 -5.97 -19.01
C PRO A 218 -22.26 -5.87 -20.16
N ILE A 219 -21.56 -4.73 -20.28
CA ILE A 219 -20.54 -4.52 -21.30
C ILE A 219 -19.24 -5.26 -20.94
N VAL A 220 -18.86 -5.25 -19.65
CA VAL A 220 -17.71 -6.04 -19.16
C VAL A 220 -17.93 -7.52 -19.42
N VAL A 221 -19.12 -8.03 -19.08
CA VAL A 221 -19.48 -9.45 -19.28
C VAL A 221 -19.40 -9.81 -20.77
N LYS A 222 -20.05 -9.04 -21.64
CA LYS A 222 -20.01 -9.28 -23.09
C LYS A 222 -18.60 -9.29 -23.66
N LEU A 223 -17.75 -8.33 -23.26
CA LEU A 223 -16.38 -8.25 -23.76
C LEU A 223 -15.47 -9.34 -23.18
N ALA A 224 -15.64 -9.70 -21.90
CA ALA A 224 -14.92 -10.80 -21.28
C ALA A 224 -15.27 -12.13 -21.94
N THR A 225 -16.57 -12.44 -22.10
CA THR A 225 -17.03 -13.66 -22.78
C THR A 225 -16.55 -13.71 -24.23
N ALA A 226 -16.64 -12.61 -24.98
CA ALA A 226 -16.17 -12.56 -26.37
C ALA A 226 -14.65 -12.74 -26.53
N LEU A 227 -13.89 -12.55 -25.44
CA LEU A 227 -12.44 -12.74 -25.38
C LEU A 227 -12.06 -14.04 -24.66
N ASP A 228 -13.03 -14.90 -24.32
CA ASP A 228 -12.87 -16.14 -23.56
C ASP A 228 -12.21 -15.95 -22.17
N TYR A 229 -12.54 -14.85 -21.49
CA TYR A 229 -12.20 -14.62 -20.08
C TYR A 229 -13.43 -14.82 -19.21
N ASP A 230 -13.22 -15.32 -17.98
CA ASP A 230 -14.27 -15.35 -16.96
C ASP A 230 -14.72 -13.91 -16.62
N PRO A 231 -16.00 -13.57 -16.83
CA PRO A 231 -16.54 -12.25 -16.50
C PRO A 231 -16.35 -11.85 -15.04
N THR A 232 -16.41 -12.82 -14.11
CA THR A 232 -16.30 -12.58 -12.67
C THR A 232 -14.88 -12.12 -12.31
N MET A 233 -13.87 -12.79 -12.87
CA MET A 233 -12.48 -12.38 -12.78
C MET A 233 -12.27 -10.93 -13.25
N VAL A 234 -12.80 -10.57 -14.42
CA VAL A 234 -12.62 -9.23 -15.00
C VAL A 234 -13.35 -8.15 -14.17
N LEU A 235 -14.55 -8.43 -13.67
CA LEU A 235 -15.31 -7.52 -12.81
C LEU A 235 -14.59 -7.24 -11.48
N ASN A 236 -14.03 -8.28 -10.86
CA ASN A 236 -13.22 -8.16 -9.66
C ASN A 236 -11.97 -7.31 -9.89
N MET A 237 -11.31 -7.44 -11.05
CA MET A 237 -10.16 -6.61 -11.38
C MET A 237 -10.51 -5.12 -11.50
N ILE A 238 -11.64 -4.76 -12.11
CA ILE A 238 -12.12 -3.37 -12.27
C ILE A 238 -12.50 -2.73 -10.91
N GLY A 239 -12.59 -3.53 -9.84
CA GLY A 239 -12.94 -3.06 -8.50
C GLY A 239 -14.42 -2.74 -8.34
N GLN A 240 -15.26 -3.34 -9.19
CA GLN A 240 -16.68 -3.52 -8.89
C GLN A 240 -16.78 -4.87 -8.18
N GLY A 241 -16.63 -4.86 -6.86
CA GLY A 241 -16.78 -6.10 -6.08
C GLY A 241 -18.15 -6.73 -6.38
N ALA A 242 -18.19 -8.05 -6.56
CA ALA A 242 -19.42 -8.82 -6.81
C ALA A 242 -20.55 -8.44 -5.83
N ASP A 243 -20.18 -8.15 -4.58
CA ASP A 243 -21.04 -7.71 -3.47
C ASP A 243 -21.86 -6.43 -3.76
N SER A 244 -21.37 -5.54 -4.63
CA SER A 244 -22.06 -4.28 -4.99
C SER A 244 -23.09 -4.40 -6.11
N LEU A 245 -23.20 -5.58 -6.74
CA LEU A 245 -23.98 -5.82 -7.96
C LEU A 245 -25.09 -6.87 -7.79
N GLY A 246 -25.33 -7.34 -6.56
CA GLY A 246 -26.32 -8.40 -6.30
C GLY A 246 -25.97 -9.73 -6.98
N LEU A 247 -24.72 -9.90 -7.41
CA LEU A 247 -24.17 -11.20 -7.77
C LEU A 247 -23.79 -11.92 -6.47
N PRO A 248 -24.04 -13.23 -6.37
CA PRO A 248 -23.84 -13.97 -5.12
C PRO A 248 -22.44 -13.71 -4.55
N SER A 249 -22.45 -13.16 -3.34
CA SER A 249 -21.30 -12.63 -2.61
C SER A 249 -21.00 -13.53 -1.43
N LYS A 250 -19.80 -14.11 -1.39
CA LYS A 250 -19.04 -14.48 -0.18
C LYS A 250 -19.71 -15.30 0.93
N SER A 251 -20.90 -15.86 0.70
CA SER A 251 -21.47 -16.94 1.51
C SER A 251 -21.32 -18.31 0.87
N ASP A 252 -20.86 -18.38 -0.39
CA ASP A 252 -20.75 -19.65 -1.09
C ASP A 252 -19.37 -20.25 -0.84
N PRO A 253 -19.30 -21.50 -0.37
CA PRO A 253 -18.03 -22.21 -0.24
C PRO A 253 -17.34 -22.22 -1.60
N VAL A 254 -16.09 -21.79 -1.63
CA VAL A 254 -15.25 -21.90 -2.82
C VAL A 254 -14.98 -23.37 -3.06
N GLU A 255 -15.24 -23.84 -4.28
CA GLU A 255 -14.95 -25.22 -4.67
C GLU A 255 -13.43 -25.48 -4.56
N LEU A 256 -13.07 -26.59 -3.91
CA LEU A 256 -11.69 -26.86 -3.51
C LEU A 256 -10.79 -27.09 -4.73
N LEU A 257 -11.27 -27.78 -5.76
CA LEU A 257 -10.54 -28.01 -7.01
C LEU A 257 -10.30 -26.70 -7.76
N ASP A 258 -11.27 -25.79 -7.78
CA ASP A 258 -11.14 -24.46 -8.39
C ASP A 258 -10.07 -23.64 -7.67
N LEU A 259 -10.09 -23.63 -6.33
CA LEU A 259 -9.06 -22.98 -5.52
C LEU A 259 -7.67 -23.58 -5.78
N LEU A 260 -7.58 -24.91 -5.85
CA LEU A 260 -6.34 -25.61 -6.14
C LEU A 260 -5.84 -25.29 -7.54
N ASN A 261 -6.71 -25.12 -8.55
CA ASN A 261 -6.34 -24.86 -9.94
C ASN A 261 -5.88 -23.41 -10.21
N VAL A 262 -6.45 -22.43 -9.52
CA VAL A 262 -6.16 -21.00 -9.80
C VAL A 262 -5.05 -20.41 -8.92
N SER A 263 -4.80 -20.99 -7.74
CA SER A 263 -3.86 -20.41 -6.78
C SER A 263 -2.41 -20.92 -6.97
N SER A 264 -1.42 -20.10 -6.59
CA SER A 264 -0.05 -20.54 -6.43
C SER A 264 0.11 -21.25 -5.08
N LEU A 265 0.45 -22.53 -5.09
CA LEU A 265 0.47 -23.36 -3.88
C LEU A 265 1.88 -23.57 -3.33
N LYS A 266 2.00 -23.64 -1.99
CA LYS A 266 3.23 -24.03 -1.28
C LYS A 266 3.00 -25.30 -0.48
N VAL A 267 3.93 -26.24 -0.56
CA VAL A 267 3.93 -27.46 0.26
C VAL A 267 5.28 -27.56 0.97
N GLY A 268 5.27 -27.67 2.30
CA GLY A 268 6.49 -27.67 3.11
C GLY A 268 7.35 -26.40 2.91
N GLY A 269 6.70 -25.24 2.71
CA GLY A 269 7.36 -23.94 2.52
C GLY A 269 7.88 -23.64 1.11
N LYS A 270 7.84 -24.60 0.18
CA LYS A 270 8.29 -24.42 -1.21
C LYS A 270 7.11 -24.32 -2.17
N THR A 271 7.18 -23.38 -3.11
CA THR A 271 6.19 -23.27 -4.19
C THR A 271 6.27 -24.50 -5.09
N ILE A 272 5.14 -25.16 -5.33
CA ILE A 272 5.08 -26.35 -6.19
C ILE A 272 4.82 -25.94 -7.64
N GLY A 273 5.29 -26.74 -8.59
CA GLY A 273 5.11 -26.48 -10.01
C GLY A 273 3.81 -27.08 -10.55
N THR A 274 3.51 -26.81 -11.82
CA THR A 274 2.29 -27.25 -12.50
C THR A 274 2.12 -28.78 -12.47
N VAL A 275 3.21 -29.55 -12.58
CA VAL A 275 3.14 -31.02 -12.58
C VAL A 275 2.71 -31.57 -11.21
N GLU A 276 3.26 -31.04 -10.12
CA GLU A 276 2.86 -31.47 -8.77
C GLU A 276 1.45 -30.98 -8.43
N LYS A 277 1.10 -29.78 -8.90
CA LYS A 277 -0.23 -29.18 -8.74
C LYS A 277 -1.31 -30.03 -9.42
N ASN A 278 -1.10 -30.41 -10.68
CA ASN A 278 -2.06 -31.23 -11.42
C ASN A 278 -2.21 -32.62 -10.80
N LEU A 279 -1.13 -33.20 -10.27
CA LEU A 279 -1.19 -34.48 -9.59
C LEU A 279 -1.99 -34.40 -8.29
N LEU A 280 -1.84 -33.31 -7.53
CA LEU A 280 -2.64 -33.04 -6.33
C LEU A 280 -4.13 -32.87 -6.68
N VAL A 281 -4.44 -32.11 -7.73
CA VAL A 281 -5.82 -31.94 -8.23
C VAL A 281 -6.43 -33.30 -8.58
N SER A 282 -5.72 -34.14 -9.33
CA SER A 282 -6.21 -35.48 -9.71
C SER A 282 -6.44 -36.43 -8.52
N ILE A 283 -5.69 -36.27 -7.43
CA ILE A 283 -5.88 -37.04 -6.20
C ILE A 283 -7.17 -36.59 -5.50
N VAL A 284 -7.37 -35.27 -5.39
CA VAL A 284 -8.57 -34.71 -4.74
C VAL A 284 -9.82 -35.02 -5.57
N GLU A 285 -9.76 -34.91 -6.90
CA GLU A 285 -10.84 -35.32 -7.81
C GLU A 285 -11.24 -36.77 -7.60
N GLN A 286 -10.25 -37.69 -7.59
CA GLN A 286 -10.52 -39.11 -7.41
C GLN A 286 -11.16 -39.42 -6.05
N VAL A 287 -10.64 -38.83 -4.97
CA VAL A 287 -11.19 -39.01 -3.62
C VAL A 287 -12.65 -38.53 -3.52
N VAL A 288 -12.98 -37.46 -4.24
CA VAL A 288 -14.32 -36.85 -4.19
C VAL A 288 -15.32 -37.56 -5.10
N GLN A 289 -14.87 -38.16 -6.20
CA GLN A 289 -15.76 -38.74 -7.23
C GLN A 289 -15.99 -40.24 -7.10
N GLU A 290 -15.11 -40.98 -6.43
CA GLU A 290 -15.27 -42.43 -6.23
C GLU A 290 -16.20 -42.73 -5.03
N GLU A 291 -17.14 -43.66 -5.23
CA GLU A 291 -17.97 -44.20 -4.15
C GLU A 291 -17.22 -45.38 -3.51
N TRP A 292 -16.65 -45.15 -2.33
CA TRP A 292 -15.79 -46.12 -1.65
C TRP A 292 -16.63 -47.19 -0.93
N GLU A 293 -16.93 -48.32 -1.59
CA GLU A 293 -17.61 -49.46 -0.96
C GLU A 293 -16.63 -50.47 -0.33
N ASP A 294 -16.99 -51.04 0.83
CA ASP A 294 -16.12 -51.83 1.71
C ASP A 294 -15.48 -53.08 1.05
N GLU A 295 -16.09 -53.64 0.00
CA GLU A 295 -15.57 -54.82 -0.71
C GLU A 295 -14.49 -54.49 -1.76
N ASP A 296 -14.45 -53.26 -2.28
CA ASP A 296 -13.58 -52.85 -3.42
C ASP A 296 -12.50 -51.79 -3.07
N VAL A 297 -12.44 -51.34 -1.81
CA VAL A 297 -11.48 -50.33 -1.30
C VAL A 297 -10.03 -50.65 -1.67
N TRP A 298 -9.64 -51.93 -1.68
CA TRP A 298 -8.27 -52.35 -1.94
C TRP A 298 -7.89 -52.27 -3.43
N THR A 299 -8.85 -52.47 -4.32
CA THR A 299 -8.67 -52.46 -5.78
C THR A 299 -8.66 -51.04 -6.31
N GLU A 300 -9.60 -50.22 -5.86
CA GLU A 300 -9.75 -48.81 -6.25
C GLU A 300 -8.69 -47.91 -5.57
N GLY A 301 -8.40 -48.18 -4.30
CA GLY A 301 -7.37 -47.47 -3.54
C GLY A 301 -5.95 -47.66 -4.06
N LYS A 302 -5.70 -48.67 -4.91
CA LYS A 302 -4.37 -48.93 -5.48
C LYS A 302 -3.91 -47.82 -6.43
N ASP A 303 -4.79 -47.31 -7.30
CA ASP A 303 -4.43 -46.22 -8.22
C ASP A 303 -4.23 -44.90 -7.48
N LEU A 304 -5.10 -44.61 -6.51
CA LEU A 304 -4.95 -43.48 -5.61
C LEU A 304 -3.61 -43.53 -4.87
N PHE A 305 -3.26 -44.69 -4.31
CA PHE A 305 -1.98 -44.88 -3.62
C PHE A 305 -0.78 -44.68 -4.55
N VAL A 306 -0.86 -45.13 -5.81
CA VAL A 306 0.17 -44.88 -6.82
C VAL A 306 0.34 -43.38 -7.10
N LYS A 307 -0.76 -42.62 -7.20
CA LYS A 307 -0.72 -41.15 -7.39
C LYS A 307 -0.11 -40.45 -6.18
N ILE A 308 -0.46 -40.86 -4.97
CA ILE A 308 0.11 -40.33 -3.72
C ILE A 308 1.64 -40.56 -3.67
N VAL A 309 2.10 -41.78 -3.95
CA VAL A 309 3.54 -42.11 -3.97
C VAL A 309 4.28 -41.30 -5.05
N LYS A 310 3.68 -41.11 -6.23
CA LYS A 310 4.25 -40.27 -7.30
C LYS A 310 4.39 -38.81 -6.86
N LEU A 311 3.37 -38.25 -6.19
CA LEU A 311 3.39 -36.87 -5.70
C LEU A 311 4.49 -36.69 -4.65
N GLN A 312 4.58 -37.63 -3.70
CA GLN A 312 5.59 -37.62 -2.66
C GLN A 312 7.01 -37.65 -3.24
N LYS A 313 7.27 -38.52 -4.24
CA LYS A 313 8.58 -38.60 -4.92
C LYS A 313 8.94 -37.28 -5.62
N LYS A 314 7.99 -36.62 -6.29
CA LYS A 314 8.21 -35.33 -6.98
C LYS A 314 8.46 -34.17 -6.01
N LEU A 315 7.72 -34.12 -4.90
CA LEU A 315 7.93 -33.13 -3.85
C LEU A 315 9.30 -33.31 -3.17
N ASN A 316 9.76 -34.55 -3.00
CA ASN A 316 11.05 -34.86 -2.39
C ASN A 316 12.25 -34.78 -3.37
N SER A 317 12.06 -34.96 -4.68
CA SER A 317 13.14 -34.75 -5.66
C SER A 317 13.57 -33.29 -5.80
N LYS A 318 12.72 -32.34 -5.37
CA LYS A 318 13.02 -30.90 -5.23
C LYS A 318 13.63 -30.51 -3.88
N LYS A 319 13.94 -31.48 -3.00
CA LYS A 319 14.62 -31.26 -1.72
C LYS A 319 16.14 -31.50 -1.75
N LYS A 320 16.68 -32.11 -2.81
CA LYS A 320 18.14 -32.23 -3.01
C LYS A 320 18.71 -31.03 -3.74
#